data_AF-A0A093JHE3-F1
#
_entry.id   AF-A0A093JHE3-F1
#
_cell.length_a   1.000
_cell.length_b   1.000
_cell.length_c   1.000
_cell.angle_alpha   90.00
_cell.angle_beta   90.00
_cell.angle_gamma   90.00
#
_symmetry.space_group_name_H-M   'P 1'
#
loop_
_entity.id
_entity.type
_entity.pdbx_description
1 polymer ?
#
loop_
_entity_poly.entity_id
_entity_poly.type
_entity_poly.pdbx_seq_one_letter_code
_entity_poly.pdbx_strand_id
1 'polypeptide(L)'
;IRGGKLMITYTRKNDAGKYVCVGTNMVGERESEVAELTVLERPSFVKRPSNLAVTVDDSAEFKCEARGDPVPTVRWRKDDGELPKARYEIRDDHTLKIRKVTAGDMGSYTCVAENMVGKAEASATLTVQEPPQFVVKPRDQVAALGRTVTFQC
;
A
#
# COMPACT_ATOMS: atom_id res chain seq x y z
N ILE A 1 51.58 -0.14 -6.85
CA ILE A 1 50.10 -0.23 -6.86
C ILE A 1 49.66 -0.19 -5.39
N ARG A 2 49.04 0.91 -4.93
CA ARG A 2 48.69 1.12 -3.52
C ARG A 2 47.50 0.23 -3.14
N GLY A 3 47.79 -0.97 -2.61
CA GLY A 3 46.80 -1.82 -1.94
C GLY A 3 46.37 -1.18 -0.61
N GLY A 4 45.11 -1.37 -0.23
CA GLY A 4 44.53 -0.73 0.96
C GLY A 4 43.04 -0.39 0.84
N LYS A 5 42.34 -0.96 -0.17
CA LYS A 5 40.89 -0.81 -0.33
C LYS A 5 40.24 -2.19 -0.37
N LEU A 6 39.23 -2.39 0.47
CA LEU A 6 38.28 -3.49 0.36
C LEU A 6 37.06 -2.97 -0.43
N MET A 7 36.65 -3.68 -1.48
CA MET A 7 35.53 -3.27 -2.32
C MET A 7 34.53 -4.43 -2.44
N ILE A 8 33.30 -4.19 -2.00
CA ILE A 8 32.15 -5.08 -2.20
C ILE A 8 31.32 -4.45 -3.32
N THR A 9 31.24 -5.11 -4.47
CA THR A 9 30.55 -4.59 -5.66
C THR A 9 29.03 -4.62 -5.52
N TYR A 10 28.49 -5.61 -4.81
CA TYR A 10 27.06 -5.76 -4.54
C TYR A 10 26.89 -6.25 -3.11
N THR A 11 26.40 -5.38 -2.23
CA THR A 11 26.16 -5.74 -0.83
C THR A 11 24.96 -6.68 -0.69
N ARG A 12 25.13 -7.69 0.15
CA ARG A 12 24.10 -8.63 0.61
C ARG A 12 23.92 -8.45 2.11
N LYS A 13 22.79 -8.92 2.66
CA LYS A 13 22.56 -8.88 4.12
C LYS A 13 23.69 -9.52 4.93
N ASN A 14 24.30 -10.58 4.40
CA ASN A 14 25.39 -11.29 5.07
C ASN A 14 26.73 -10.53 5.06
N ASP A 15 26.85 -9.42 4.32
CA ASP A 15 28.05 -8.58 4.36
C ASP A 15 28.01 -7.60 5.55
N ALA A 16 26.85 -7.45 6.22
CA ALA A 16 26.74 -6.62 7.41
C ALA A 16 27.60 -7.18 8.55
N GLY A 17 28.31 -6.30 9.26
CA GLY A 17 29.17 -6.72 10.35
C GLY A 17 30.29 -5.74 10.66
N LYS A 18 31.16 -6.15 11.58
CA LYS A 18 32.31 -5.38 12.04
C LYS A 18 33.56 -5.81 11.28
N TYR A 19 34.25 -4.85 10.69
CA TYR A 19 35.44 -5.04 9.89
C TYR A 19 36.65 -4.39 10.58
N VAL A 20 37.78 -5.06 10.52
CA VAL A 20 39.08 -4.55 10.96
C VAL A 20 40.10 -4.69 9.84
N CYS A 21 40.98 -3.72 9.70
CA CYS A 21 42.12 -3.81 8.79
C CYS A 21 43.33 -4.29 9.57
N VAL A 22 44.03 -5.28 9.01
CA VAL A 22 45.14 -5.93 9.68
C VAL A 22 46.42 -5.71 8.88
N GLY A 23 47.40 -5.05 9.51
CA GLY A 23 48.72 -4.80 8.94
C GLY A 23 49.76 -5.73 9.56
N THR A 24 50.47 -6.48 8.73
CA THR A 24 51.51 -7.42 9.17
C THR A 24 52.88 -7.07 8.58
N ASN A 25 53.92 -7.23 9.38
CA ASN A 25 55.32 -7.20 8.94
C ASN A 25 56.16 -8.21 9.74
N MET A 26 57.48 -8.24 9.52
CA MET A 26 58.39 -9.16 10.24
C MET A 26 58.44 -8.97 11.76
N VAL A 27 57.95 -7.84 12.28
CA VAL A 27 57.92 -7.52 13.71
C VAL A 27 56.60 -7.96 14.35
N GLY A 28 55.52 -8.06 13.58
CA GLY A 28 54.23 -8.58 14.05
C GLY A 28 53.03 -8.02 13.31
N GLU A 29 51.89 -8.03 14.00
CA GLU A 29 50.57 -7.68 13.50
C GLU A 29 49.97 -6.50 14.29
N ARG A 30 49.19 -5.64 13.62
CA ARG A 30 48.40 -4.58 14.23
C ARG A 30 47.04 -4.50 13.56
N GLU A 31 45.99 -4.36 14.36
CA GLU A 31 44.62 -4.13 13.90
C GLU A 31 44.27 -2.64 13.93
N SER A 32 43.40 -2.22 13.02
CA SER A 32 42.77 -0.89 13.05
C SER A 32 41.64 -0.84 14.08
N GLU A 33 41.07 0.34 14.26
CA GLU A 33 39.75 0.48 14.89
C GLU A 33 38.68 -0.28 14.08
N VAL A 34 37.59 -0.66 14.76
CA VAL A 34 36.46 -1.37 14.16
C VAL A 34 35.63 -0.43 13.31
N ALA A 35 35.40 -0.80 12.05
CA ALA A 35 34.42 -0.18 11.17
C ALA A 35 33.20 -1.08 11.03
N GLU A 36 32.00 -0.58 11.36
CA GLU A 36 30.76 -1.34 11.24
C GLU A 36 30.05 -1.03 9.92
N LEU A 37 29.75 -2.08 9.15
CA LEU A 37 28.96 -2.02 7.93
C LEU A 37 27.53 -2.47 8.23
N THR A 38 26.57 -1.59 8.02
CA THR A 38 25.13 -1.89 8.09
C THR A 38 24.53 -1.94 6.70
N VAL A 39 23.82 -3.02 6.37
CA VAL A 39 23.18 -3.20 5.06
C VAL A 39 21.66 -3.03 5.20
N LEU A 40 21.15 -1.91 4.70
CA LEU A 40 19.73 -1.52 4.81
C LEU A 40 18.89 -2.01 3.61
N GLU A 41 17.57 -2.08 3.76
CA GLU A 41 16.62 -2.48 2.71
C GLU A 41 15.56 -1.41 2.45
N ARG A 42 15.28 -1.16 1.17
CA ARG A 42 14.17 -0.30 0.75
C ARG A 42 12.81 -0.93 1.10
N PRO A 43 11.77 -0.12 1.34
CA PRO A 43 10.44 -0.65 1.59
C PRO A 43 9.90 -1.45 0.40
N SER A 44 9.19 -2.54 0.67
CA SER A 44 8.47 -3.35 -0.32
C SER A 44 7.19 -3.92 0.29
N PHE A 45 6.18 -4.20 -0.54
CA PHE A 45 4.90 -4.70 -0.06
C PHE A 45 4.89 -6.24 0.02
N VAL A 46 4.54 -6.75 1.21
CA VAL A 46 4.20 -8.16 1.44
C VAL A 46 2.76 -8.42 1.01
N LYS A 47 1.84 -7.50 1.37
CA LYS A 47 0.45 -7.48 0.91
C LYS A 47 0.13 -6.12 0.32
N ARG A 48 -0.32 -6.14 -0.93
CA ARG A 48 -0.78 -4.94 -1.64
C ARG A 48 -2.29 -4.80 -1.46
N PRO A 49 -2.82 -3.58 -1.41
CA PRO A 49 -4.25 -3.38 -1.44
C PRO A 49 -4.84 -3.85 -2.76
N SER A 50 -6.10 -4.25 -2.72
CA SER A 50 -6.85 -4.76 -3.88
C SER A 50 -8.08 -3.90 -4.11
N ASN A 51 -8.49 -3.76 -5.37
CA ASN A 51 -9.71 -3.04 -5.74
C ASN A 51 -10.91 -3.65 -5.03
N LEU A 52 -11.83 -2.79 -4.58
CA LEU A 52 -12.98 -3.18 -3.78
C LEU A 52 -14.24 -2.47 -4.28
N ALA A 53 -15.34 -3.21 -4.41
CA ALA A 53 -16.66 -2.65 -4.64
C ALA A 53 -17.53 -2.88 -3.40
N VAL A 54 -18.19 -1.83 -2.91
CA VAL A 54 -19.09 -1.89 -1.76
C VAL A 54 -20.36 -1.09 -2.02
N THR A 55 -21.45 -1.45 -1.37
CA THR A 55 -22.69 -0.66 -1.41
C THR A 55 -22.61 0.56 -0.49
N VAL A 56 -23.44 1.57 -0.75
CA VAL A 56 -23.60 2.73 0.15
C VAL A 56 -23.96 2.25 1.56
N ASP A 57 -23.47 2.96 2.58
CA ASP A 57 -23.59 2.67 4.02
C ASP A 57 -22.80 1.47 4.56
N ASP A 58 -22.22 0.63 3.70
CA ASP A 58 -21.31 -0.44 4.14
C ASP A 58 -19.94 0.08 4.59
N SER A 59 -19.08 -0.84 5.04
CA SER A 59 -17.68 -0.57 5.33
C SER A 59 -16.76 -1.12 4.24
N ALA A 60 -15.74 -0.35 3.88
CA ALA A 60 -14.65 -0.75 3.00
C ALA A 60 -13.37 -1.00 3.81
N GLU A 61 -12.62 -2.05 3.48
CA GLU A 61 -11.34 -2.37 4.13
C GLU A 61 -10.24 -2.65 3.09
N PHE A 62 -9.16 -1.88 3.14
CA PHE A 62 -7.97 -2.05 2.29
C PHE A 62 -6.78 -2.50 3.14
N LYS A 63 -6.29 -3.71 2.87
CA LYS A 63 -5.13 -4.28 3.58
C LYS A 63 -3.83 -3.78 2.94
N CYS A 64 -2.84 -3.45 3.77
CA CYS A 64 -1.51 -3.09 3.30
C CYS A 64 -0.47 -3.57 4.29
N GLU A 65 0.50 -4.37 3.84
CA GLU A 65 1.58 -4.88 4.67
C GLU A 65 2.90 -4.62 3.96
N ALA A 66 3.82 -3.92 4.61
CA ALA A 66 5.11 -3.57 4.05
C ALA A 66 6.26 -4.07 4.94
N ARG A 67 7.39 -4.38 4.30
CA ARG A 67 8.64 -4.76 4.94
C ARG A 67 9.77 -3.85 4.46
N GLY A 68 10.82 -3.76 5.25
CA GLY A 68 12.04 -3.01 4.94
C GLY A 68 12.93 -2.97 6.17
N ASP A 69 14.15 -2.49 5.99
CA ASP A 69 15.12 -2.35 7.08
C ASP A 69 15.80 -0.97 6.97
N PRO A 70 15.54 -0.02 7.88
CA PRO A 70 14.68 -0.15 9.06
C PRO A 70 13.20 -0.38 8.71
N VAL A 71 12.43 -0.89 9.67
CA VAL A 71 10.98 -1.14 9.50
C VAL A 71 10.30 0.14 9.00
N PRO A 72 9.58 0.10 7.86
CA PRO A 72 9.02 1.30 7.26
C PRO A 72 7.80 1.81 8.03
N THR A 73 7.59 3.12 8.00
CA THR A 73 6.33 3.73 8.42
C THR A 73 5.31 3.58 7.29
N VAL A 74 4.11 3.12 7.61
CA VAL A 74 3.01 2.95 6.64
C VAL A 74 1.94 4.02 6.86
N ARG A 75 1.53 4.69 5.78
CA ARG A 75 0.48 5.72 5.79
C ARG A 75 -0.45 5.55 4.60
N TRP A 76 -1.67 6.06 4.74
CA TRP A 76 -2.68 6.05 3.68
C TRP A 76 -2.98 7.45 3.18
N ARG A 77 -3.27 7.57 1.89
CA ARG A 77 -3.83 8.77 1.28
C ARG A 77 -4.94 8.40 0.28
N LYS A 78 -5.88 9.33 0.08
CA LYS A 78 -6.78 9.31 -1.08
C LYS A 78 -6.12 10.14 -2.18
N ASP A 79 -6.10 9.69 -3.42
CA ASP A 79 -5.37 10.41 -4.47
C ASP A 79 -6.09 11.71 -4.88
N ASP A 80 -7.43 11.70 -4.85
CA ASP A 80 -8.28 12.86 -5.22
C ASP A 80 -8.75 13.69 -4.01
N GLY A 81 -7.97 13.72 -2.92
CA GLY A 81 -8.28 14.58 -1.76
C GLY A 81 -7.87 13.97 -0.42
N GLU A 82 -8.65 14.25 0.62
CA GLU A 82 -8.38 13.76 1.97
C GLU A 82 -9.17 12.48 2.28
N LEU A 83 -8.64 11.65 3.18
CA LEU A 83 -9.40 10.57 3.79
C LEU A 83 -10.63 11.14 4.52
N PRO A 84 -11.79 10.46 4.50
CA PRO A 84 -13.02 10.98 5.07
C PRO A 84 -12.93 11.09 6.60
N LYS A 85 -12.65 12.30 7.08
CA LYS A 85 -12.49 12.63 8.51
C LYS A 85 -13.65 12.07 9.33
N ALA A 86 -13.33 11.48 10.49
CA ALA A 86 -14.25 10.79 11.41
C ALA A 86 -14.88 9.47 10.91
N ARG A 87 -14.71 9.07 9.64
CA ARG A 87 -15.23 7.79 9.11
C ARG A 87 -14.15 6.77 8.76
N TYR A 88 -12.89 7.17 8.74
CA TYR A 88 -11.77 6.24 8.54
C TYR A 88 -11.08 5.86 9.85
N GLU A 89 -10.48 4.69 9.85
CA GLU A 89 -9.61 4.16 10.90
C GLU A 89 -8.45 3.43 10.22
N ILE A 90 -7.24 3.59 10.74
CA ILE A 90 -6.07 2.79 10.34
C ILE A 90 -5.76 1.87 11.53
N ARG A 91 -5.90 0.56 11.32
CA ARG A 91 -5.60 -0.46 12.33
C ARG A 91 -4.10 -0.64 12.53
N ASP A 92 -3.72 -1.34 13.59
CA ASP A 92 -2.32 -1.68 13.89
C ASP A 92 -1.67 -2.51 12.77
N ASP A 93 -2.44 -3.32 12.05
CA ASP A 93 -2.00 -4.08 10.88
C ASP A 93 -1.92 -3.23 9.59
N HIS A 94 -2.00 -1.90 9.72
CA HIS A 94 -2.04 -0.91 8.65
C HIS A 94 -3.23 -1.05 7.68
N THR A 95 -4.27 -1.80 8.04
CA THR A 95 -5.51 -1.85 7.26
C THR A 95 -6.25 -0.53 7.38
N LEU A 96 -6.57 0.10 6.24
CA LEU A 96 -7.48 1.24 6.17
C LEU A 96 -8.92 0.73 6.15
N LYS A 97 -9.72 1.14 7.14
CA LYS A 97 -11.16 0.91 7.19
C LYS A 97 -11.91 2.22 7.00
N ILE A 98 -12.90 2.24 6.11
CA ILE A 98 -13.83 3.36 5.92
C ILE A 98 -15.22 2.87 6.27
N ARG A 99 -15.89 3.53 7.22
CA ARG A 99 -17.24 3.18 7.69
C ARG A 99 -18.27 4.07 7.00
N LYS A 100 -19.50 3.56 6.83
CA LYS A 100 -20.63 4.30 6.24
C LYS A 100 -20.21 4.95 4.92
N VAL A 101 -19.84 4.12 3.95
CA VAL A 101 -19.33 4.57 2.66
C VAL A 101 -20.40 5.37 1.92
N THR A 102 -20.01 6.51 1.34
CA THR A 102 -20.86 7.38 0.52
C THR A 102 -20.30 7.45 -0.91
N ALA A 103 -21.10 7.89 -1.87
CA ALA A 103 -20.64 8.04 -3.26
C ALA A 103 -19.37 8.91 -3.42
N GLY A 104 -19.20 9.92 -2.55
CA GLY A 104 -18.00 10.77 -2.53
C GLY A 104 -16.72 10.09 -2.05
N ASP A 105 -16.82 8.89 -1.46
CA ASP A 105 -15.66 8.08 -1.07
C ASP A 105 -15.08 7.31 -2.26
N MET A 106 -15.81 7.19 -3.37
CA MET A 106 -15.28 6.60 -4.59
C MET A 106 -13.95 7.27 -4.98
N GLY A 107 -12.99 6.46 -5.43
CA GLY A 107 -11.68 6.95 -5.86
C GLY A 107 -10.55 5.97 -5.59
N SER A 108 -9.32 6.42 -5.83
CA SER A 108 -8.09 5.67 -5.58
C SER A 108 -7.52 5.96 -4.19
N TYR A 109 -7.16 4.89 -3.49
CA TYR A 109 -6.52 4.93 -2.18
C TYR A 109 -5.12 4.34 -2.28
N THR A 110 -4.12 5.11 -1.86
CA THR A 110 -2.71 4.74 -1.95
C THR A 110 -2.13 4.48 -0.57
N CYS A 111 -1.60 3.28 -0.37
CA CYS A 111 -0.75 2.92 0.75
C CYS A 111 0.71 3.30 0.44
N VAL A 112 1.35 3.97 1.38
CA VAL A 112 2.71 4.49 1.27
C VAL A 112 3.55 3.91 2.39
N ALA A 113 4.61 3.18 2.04
CA ALA A 113 5.60 2.65 2.97
C ALA A 113 6.94 3.38 2.79
N GLU A 114 7.49 3.93 3.87
CA GLU A 114 8.67 4.80 3.81
C GLU A 114 9.66 4.50 4.94
N ASN A 115 10.94 4.42 4.61
CA ASN A 115 12.05 4.40 5.56
C ASN A 115 13.19 5.31 5.06
N MET A 116 14.29 5.40 5.81
CA MET A 116 15.42 6.27 5.44
C MET A 116 16.12 5.90 4.12
N VAL A 117 15.90 4.69 3.59
CA VAL A 117 16.50 4.22 2.34
C VAL A 117 15.61 4.57 1.14
N GLY A 118 14.30 4.71 1.35
CA GLY A 118 13.38 5.11 0.30
C GLY A 118 11.90 4.89 0.62
N LYS A 119 11.10 4.89 -0.44
CA LYS A 119 9.64 4.90 -0.40
C LYS A 119 9.08 3.90 -1.43
N ALA A 120 7.99 3.22 -1.07
CA ALA A 120 7.19 2.37 -1.95
C ALA A 120 5.71 2.76 -1.84
N GLU A 121 5.00 2.73 -2.96
CA GLU A 121 3.57 3.08 -3.04
C GLU A 121 2.77 1.97 -3.74
N ALA A 122 1.55 1.71 -3.26
CA ALA A 122 0.62 0.78 -3.88
C ALA A 122 -0.82 1.28 -3.73
N SER A 123 -1.57 1.28 -4.82
CA SER A 123 -2.91 1.88 -4.89
C SER A 123 -3.98 0.84 -5.18
N ALA A 124 -5.20 1.10 -4.71
CA ALA A 124 -6.40 0.34 -5.01
C ALA A 124 -7.61 1.27 -5.13
N THR A 125 -8.56 0.91 -6.00
CA THR A 125 -9.78 1.69 -6.25
C THR A 125 -10.94 1.21 -5.39
N LEU A 126 -11.66 2.15 -4.78
CA LEU A 126 -12.98 1.95 -4.19
C LEU A 126 -14.06 2.27 -5.22
N THR A 127 -14.91 1.30 -5.53
CA THR A 127 -16.13 1.50 -6.31
C THR A 127 -17.33 1.46 -5.37
N VAL A 128 -18.18 2.48 -5.42
CA VAL A 128 -19.39 2.55 -4.60
C VAL A 128 -20.59 2.18 -5.46
N GLN A 129 -21.36 1.18 -5.03
CA GLN A 129 -22.54 0.69 -5.71
C GLN A 129 -23.79 1.29 -5.08
N GLU A 130 -24.64 1.88 -5.91
CA GLU A 130 -25.98 2.31 -5.52
C GLU A 130 -26.99 1.19 -5.83
N PRO A 131 -28.03 1.02 -5.00
CA PRO A 131 -29.12 0.11 -5.33
C PRO A 131 -29.82 0.58 -6.62
N PRO A 132 -30.32 -0.35 -7.46
CA PRO A 132 -31.02 0.02 -8.68
C PRO A 132 -32.27 0.84 -8.36
N GLN A 133 -32.53 1.86 -9.15
CA GLN A 133 -33.76 2.64 -9.10
C GLN A 133 -34.52 2.55 -10.42
N PHE A 134 -35.85 2.45 -10.33
CA PHE A 134 -36.71 2.50 -11.51
C PHE A 134 -36.71 3.91 -12.09
N VAL A 135 -36.24 4.05 -13.32
CA VAL A 135 -36.38 5.30 -14.09
C VAL A 135 -37.80 5.44 -14.61
N VAL A 136 -38.41 4.34 -15.07
CA VAL A 136 -39.81 4.27 -15.46
C VAL A 136 -40.45 3.14 -14.67
N LYS A 137 -41.64 3.38 -14.12
CA LYS A 137 -42.46 2.32 -13.52
C LYS A 137 -43.61 2.00 -14.47
N PRO A 138 -43.94 0.73 -14.69
CA PRO A 138 -45.09 0.36 -15.48
C PRO A 138 -46.36 0.93 -14.83
N ARG A 139 -47.28 1.40 -15.67
CA ARG A 139 -48.60 1.89 -15.24
C ARG A 139 -49.67 0.93 -15.70
N ASP A 140 -50.78 0.89 -14.97
CA ASP A 140 -51.94 0.09 -15.35
C ASP A 140 -52.44 0.50 -16.73
N GLN A 141 -52.72 -0.49 -17.57
CA GLN A 141 -53.21 -0.31 -18.94
C GLN A 141 -54.39 -1.25 -19.19
N VAL A 142 -55.43 -0.73 -19.86
CA VAL A 142 -56.59 -1.50 -20.31
C VAL A 142 -56.51 -1.63 -21.83
N ALA A 143 -56.64 -2.85 -22.34
CA ALA A 143 -56.60 -3.11 -23.79
C ALA A 143 -57.73 -4.04 -24.23
N ALA A 144 -58.23 -3.78 -25.44
CA ALA A 144 -59.25 -4.62 -26.08
C ALA A 144 -58.68 -5.97 -26.53
N LEU A 145 -59.54 -6.99 -26.58
CA LEU A 145 -59.19 -8.34 -27.01
C LEU A 145 -58.48 -8.33 -28.39
N GLY A 146 -57.32 -9.00 -28.46
CA GLY A 146 -56.51 -9.11 -29.69
C GLY A 146 -55.56 -7.94 -29.97
N ARG A 147 -55.40 -6.97 -29.05
CA ARG A 147 -54.42 -5.87 -29.18
C ARG A 147 -53.12 -6.15 -28.42
N THR A 148 -52.01 -5.69 -28.99
CA THR A 148 -50.68 -5.73 -28.35
C THR A 148 -50.54 -4.59 -27.34
N VAL A 149 -50.03 -4.88 -26.15
CA VAL A 149 -49.71 -3.90 -25.10
C VAL A 149 -48.23 -3.99 -24.77
N THR A 150 -47.61 -2.85 -24.45
CA THR A 150 -46.23 -2.77 -23.96
C THR A 150 -46.20 -2.05 -22.62
N PHE A 151 -45.55 -2.63 -21.62
CA PHE A 151 -45.24 -1.96 -20.35
C PHE A 151 -43.79 -1.47 -20.39
N GLN A 152 -43.60 -0.17 -20.18
CA GLN A 152 -42.26 0.42 -20.04
C GLN A 152 -41.79 0.30 -18.57
N CYS A 153 -40.52 -0.01 -18.37
CA CYS A 153 -39.84 -0.20 -17.09
C CYS A 153 -38.39 0.26 -17.25
#